data_AF-A0A4D9E5F6-F1
#
_entry.id   AF-A0A4D9E5F6-F1
#
_cell.length_a   1.000
_cell.length_b   1.000
_cell.length_c   1.000
_cell.angle_alpha   90.00
_cell.angle_beta   90.00
_cell.angle_gamma   90.00
#
_symmetry.space_group_name_H-M   'P 1'
#
loop_
_entity.id
_entity.type
_entity.pdbx_description
1 polymer ?
#
loop_
_entity_poly.entity_id
_entity_poly.type
_entity_poly.pdbx_seq_one_letter_code
_entity_poly.pdbx_strand_id
1 'polypeptide(L)'
;MGRWMYYLCSNVLDLLILLQFLTLSWSPFLEATVFPSSVPHVKPSYSFGRTFLGLDKCNACIGTSICKKFFKEEIRFDNWLASHLKLPPDYLPSYSGNYTDDAKSWRLVEISRLTTKYQHDQADKRICASLSKAKSCSIEHVLRKTERFQKWLKAKRLTPDLVQGLPSPMLRCPSQRLLDRIVRRYAEVPDAGSIYMDHLTDRDKLRLLYTLSVNAHPILLQIFPEAEGWPFPKYLGSCGRLIVTASTRPLKEFYSSLPEVAADLALQLLSIVNAMRNNDMNYFFYFVHVDAGTFGIFNNGLLFIRDASTLGIIDKQEGTQYDL
;
A
#
# COMPACT_ATOMS: atom_id res chain seq x y z
N MET A 1 62.23 -44.74 11.26
CA MET A 1 61.07 -45.58 11.60
C MET A 1 60.04 -44.70 12.30
N GLY A 2 58.77 -44.75 11.87
CA GLY A 2 57.66 -44.13 12.60
C GLY A 2 57.01 -42.90 11.96
N ARG A 3 56.51 -43.00 10.71
CA ARG A 3 55.49 -42.04 10.19
C ARG A 3 54.63 -42.57 9.04
N TRP A 4 54.38 -43.89 9.00
CA TRP A 4 53.61 -44.58 7.95
C TRP A 4 52.63 -45.60 8.53
N MET A 5 51.82 -45.21 9.54
CA MET A 5 50.83 -46.13 10.12
C MET A 5 49.53 -45.48 10.63
N TYR A 6 49.29 -44.19 10.35
CA TYR A 6 48.06 -43.49 10.76
C TYR A 6 47.11 -43.14 9.61
N TYR A 7 47.47 -43.42 8.35
CA TYR A 7 46.62 -43.11 7.18
C TYR A 7 45.75 -44.28 6.68
N LEU A 8 45.87 -45.48 7.27
CA LEU A 8 45.11 -46.67 6.84
C LEU A 8 43.90 -47.00 7.73
N CYS A 9 43.73 -46.37 8.89
CA CYS A 9 42.57 -46.61 9.78
C CYS A 9 41.39 -45.66 9.60
N SER A 10 41.52 -44.55 8.83
CA SER A 10 40.40 -43.60 8.67
C SER A 10 39.44 -43.97 7.53
N ASN A 11 39.92 -44.66 6.48
CA ASN A 11 39.09 -44.97 5.30
C ASN A 11 38.21 -46.23 5.44
N VAL A 12 38.37 -47.02 6.51
CA VAL A 12 37.54 -48.22 6.76
C VAL A 12 36.30 -47.87 7.59
N LEU A 13 36.36 -46.82 8.41
CA LEU A 13 35.22 -46.38 9.23
C LEU A 13 34.15 -45.67 8.37
N ASP A 14 34.55 -44.90 7.36
CA ASP A 14 33.63 -44.17 6.48
C ASP A 14 32.87 -45.09 5.50
N LEU A 15 33.43 -46.25 5.14
CA LEU A 15 32.76 -47.22 4.27
C LEU A 15 31.68 -48.05 5.02
N LEU A 16 31.83 -48.23 6.34
CA LEU A 16 30.88 -48.97 7.18
C LEU A 16 29.65 -48.13 7.56
N ILE A 17 29.77 -46.82 7.65
CA ILE A 17 28.63 -45.92 7.92
C ILE A 17 27.75 -45.76 6.67
N LEU A 18 28.32 -45.75 5.46
CA LEU A 18 27.56 -45.67 4.20
C LEU A 18 26.75 -46.93 3.87
N LEU A 19 27.16 -48.10 4.36
CA LEU A 19 26.41 -49.36 4.16
C LEU A 19 25.22 -49.54 5.13
N GLN A 20 25.16 -48.79 6.24
CA GLN A 20 24.01 -48.82 7.16
C GLN A 20 22.85 -47.92 6.71
N PHE A 21 23.08 -46.98 5.79
CA PHE A 21 22.02 -46.14 5.22
C PHE A 21 21.32 -46.73 3.98
N LEU A 22 21.82 -47.84 3.43
CA LEU A 22 21.27 -48.47 2.21
C LEU A 22 20.45 -49.75 2.46
N THR A 23 20.26 -50.19 3.71
CA THR A 23 19.46 -51.40 4.04
C THR A 23 18.24 -51.16 4.92
N LEU A 24 17.86 -49.90 5.16
CA LEU A 24 16.62 -49.52 5.88
C LEU A 24 15.47 -49.10 4.95
N SER A 25 15.61 -49.25 3.63
CA SER A 25 14.52 -49.09 2.68
C SER A 25 13.93 -50.44 2.29
N TRP A 26 13.02 -50.98 3.12
CA TRP A 26 11.90 -51.80 2.68
C TRP A 26 10.95 -52.02 3.85
N SER A 27 9.79 -51.39 3.79
CA SER A 27 8.61 -51.75 4.57
C SER A 27 7.46 -51.93 3.58
N PRO A 28 6.74 -53.06 3.62
CA PRO A 28 5.69 -53.36 2.66
C PRO A 28 4.48 -52.45 2.88
N PHE A 29 3.94 -51.93 1.78
CA PHE A 29 2.68 -51.20 1.72
C PHE A 29 1.54 -52.05 2.31
N LEU A 30 0.94 -51.58 3.39
CA LEU A 30 -0.44 -51.91 3.74
C LEU A 30 -1.30 -50.68 3.44
N GLU A 31 -2.19 -50.80 2.46
CA GLU A 31 -3.25 -49.85 2.15
C GLU A 31 -4.20 -49.70 3.35
N ALA A 32 -3.98 -48.65 4.13
CA ALA A 32 -4.99 -48.12 5.02
C ALA A 32 -5.82 -47.10 4.22
N THR A 33 -7.06 -47.47 3.90
CA THR A 33 -8.09 -46.60 3.33
C THR A 33 -8.37 -45.45 4.29
N VAL A 34 -7.70 -44.32 4.08
CA VAL A 34 -8.00 -43.06 4.77
C VAL A 34 -9.27 -42.49 4.16
N PHE A 35 -10.39 -42.70 4.84
CA PHE A 35 -11.60 -41.93 4.59
C PHE A 35 -11.28 -40.44 4.76
N PRO A 36 -11.68 -39.56 3.82
CA PRO A 36 -11.48 -38.14 3.99
C PRO A 36 -12.33 -37.69 5.19
N SER A 37 -11.67 -37.43 6.32
CA SER A 37 -12.31 -36.74 7.43
C SER A 37 -12.71 -35.36 6.90
N SER A 38 -14.01 -35.15 6.82
CA SER A 38 -14.63 -33.87 6.55
C SER A 38 -14.29 -32.94 7.71
N VAL A 39 -13.10 -32.34 7.66
CA VAL A 39 -12.79 -31.17 8.46
C VAL A 39 -13.89 -30.18 8.16
N PRO A 40 -14.72 -29.79 9.15
CA PRO A 40 -15.72 -28.79 8.92
C PRO A 40 -14.97 -27.54 8.49
N HIS A 41 -15.15 -27.12 7.24
CA HIS A 41 -14.88 -25.77 6.85
C HIS A 41 -15.77 -24.90 7.74
N VAL A 42 -15.23 -24.49 8.90
CA VAL A 42 -15.76 -23.39 9.68
C VAL A 42 -15.69 -22.21 8.72
N LYS A 43 -16.81 -21.92 8.05
CA LYS A 43 -17.00 -20.68 7.32
C LYS A 43 -16.69 -19.60 8.35
N PRO A 44 -15.66 -18.75 8.17
CA PRO A 44 -15.53 -17.58 9.02
C PRO A 44 -16.83 -16.80 8.82
N SER A 45 -17.68 -16.78 9.86
CA SER A 45 -18.94 -16.05 9.87
C SER A 45 -18.64 -14.57 10.02
N TYR A 46 -17.90 -14.04 9.07
CA TYR A 46 -17.63 -12.64 8.92
C TYR A 46 -17.84 -12.29 7.45
N SER A 47 -19.08 -11.95 7.08
CA SER A 47 -19.36 -11.40 5.76
C SER A 47 -18.86 -9.95 5.74
N PHE A 48 -17.55 -9.77 5.62
CA PHE A 48 -17.01 -8.46 5.28
C PHE A 48 -17.76 -7.97 4.04
N GLY A 49 -18.43 -6.82 4.16
CA GLY A 49 -19.19 -6.26 3.05
C GLY A 49 -18.22 -5.84 1.94
N ARG A 50 -18.15 -6.61 0.84
CA ARG A 50 -17.38 -6.21 -0.36
C ARG A 50 -17.68 -4.77 -0.76
N THR A 51 -18.93 -4.34 -0.57
CA THR A 51 -19.41 -2.97 -0.78
C THR A 51 -18.74 -1.94 0.13
N PHE A 52 -18.47 -2.26 1.40
CA PHE A 52 -17.85 -1.32 2.34
C PHE A 52 -16.40 -1.00 1.96
N LEU A 53 -15.64 -2.02 1.53
CA LEU A 53 -14.30 -1.83 0.96
C LEU A 53 -14.36 -1.18 -0.43
N GLY A 54 -15.51 -1.20 -1.11
CA GLY A 54 -15.60 -0.82 -2.52
C GLY A 54 -14.98 -1.84 -3.47
N LEU A 55 -14.94 -3.12 -3.08
CA LEU A 55 -14.42 -4.22 -3.89
C LEU A 55 -15.33 -4.59 -5.06
N ASP A 56 -16.62 -4.30 -4.96
CA ASP A 56 -17.56 -4.37 -6.08
C ASP A 56 -17.18 -3.40 -7.22
N LYS A 57 -16.38 -2.38 -6.91
CA LYS A 57 -15.85 -1.40 -7.86
C LYS A 57 -14.37 -1.61 -8.18
N CYS A 58 -13.73 -2.73 -7.78
CA CYS A 58 -12.25 -2.82 -7.77
C CYS A 58 -11.51 -2.96 -9.11
N ASN A 59 -12.22 -2.73 -10.20
CA ASN A 59 -11.57 -2.40 -11.45
C ASN A 59 -11.19 -0.90 -11.49
N ALA A 60 -11.86 -0.04 -10.69
CA ALA A 60 -11.54 1.36 -10.40
C ALA A 60 -11.44 1.57 -8.87
N CYS A 61 -10.39 0.98 -8.30
CA CYS A 61 -10.05 1.08 -6.89
C CYS A 61 -8.58 1.47 -6.70
N ILE A 62 -8.19 1.67 -5.45
CA ILE A 62 -6.81 2.02 -5.08
C ILE A 62 -5.92 0.78 -5.22
N GLY A 63 -6.41 -0.36 -4.74
CA GLY A 63 -5.68 -1.62 -4.90
C GLY A 63 -6.27 -2.76 -4.10
N THR A 64 -5.50 -3.85 -4.02
CA THR A 64 -5.94 -5.13 -3.45
C THR A 64 -4.87 -5.83 -2.62
N SER A 65 -3.69 -5.22 -2.47
CA SER A 65 -2.51 -5.80 -1.80
C SER A 65 -2.79 -6.38 -0.42
N ILE A 66 -3.66 -5.73 0.37
CA ILE A 66 -3.94 -6.15 1.75
C ILE A 66 -5.33 -6.77 1.96
N CYS A 67 -6.11 -6.97 0.89
CA CYS A 67 -7.48 -7.50 1.02
C CYS A 67 -7.56 -8.85 1.72
N LYS A 68 -6.59 -9.74 1.46
CA LYS A 68 -6.52 -11.06 2.11
C LYS A 68 -6.47 -10.94 3.64
N LYS A 69 -5.81 -9.90 4.17
CA LYS A 69 -5.70 -9.64 5.61
C LYS A 69 -7.04 -9.25 6.22
N PHE A 70 -7.85 -8.44 5.53
CA PHE A 70 -9.23 -8.15 5.94
C PHE A 70 -10.10 -9.41 5.99
N PHE A 71 -10.04 -10.25 4.96
CA PHE A 71 -10.86 -11.47 4.88
C PHE A 71 -10.44 -12.57 5.87
N LYS A 72 -9.18 -12.56 6.30
CA LYS A 72 -8.64 -13.47 7.31
C LYS A 72 -8.74 -12.93 8.74
N GLU A 73 -9.35 -11.77 8.93
CA GLU A 73 -9.45 -11.10 10.23
C GLU A 73 -8.09 -10.77 10.87
N GLU A 74 -7.07 -10.58 10.03
CA GLU A 74 -5.74 -10.10 10.42
C GLU A 74 -5.71 -8.56 10.48
N ILE A 75 -6.76 -7.89 9.99
CA ILE A 75 -7.09 -6.48 10.24
C ILE A 75 -8.45 -6.42 10.94
N ARG A 76 -8.54 -5.68 12.05
CA ARG A 76 -9.76 -5.50 12.84
C ARG A 76 -9.94 -4.03 13.21
N PHE A 77 -11.16 -3.52 13.25
CA PHE A 77 -11.43 -2.15 13.67
C PHE A 77 -11.54 -2.08 15.21
N ASP A 78 -11.18 -0.97 15.85
CA ASP A 78 -11.13 -0.91 17.33
C ASP A 78 -12.49 -1.14 18.00
N ASN A 79 -13.59 -0.65 17.39
CA ASN A 79 -14.96 -0.86 17.89
C ASN A 79 -15.50 -2.29 17.70
N TRP A 80 -14.65 -3.26 17.33
CA TRP A 80 -15.01 -4.60 16.87
C TRP A 80 -14.48 -5.71 17.81
N LEU A 81 -14.37 -5.44 19.11
CA LEU A 81 -13.98 -6.47 20.08
C LEU A 81 -15.12 -7.44 20.51
N ALA A 82 -16.29 -7.41 19.85
CA ALA A 82 -17.36 -8.38 20.12
C ALA A 82 -17.93 -9.01 18.83
N SER A 83 -18.00 -10.34 18.84
CA SER A 83 -18.24 -11.29 17.73
C SER A 83 -19.60 -11.20 17.00
N HIS A 84 -20.40 -10.16 17.23
CA HIS A 84 -21.77 -10.02 16.67
C HIS A 84 -22.09 -8.63 16.12
N LEU A 85 -21.12 -7.72 16.01
CA LEU A 85 -21.38 -6.31 15.71
C LEU A 85 -21.12 -5.92 14.24
N LYS A 86 -22.00 -5.01 13.79
CA LYS A 86 -22.11 -4.44 12.44
C LYS A 86 -20.84 -3.67 12.04
N LEU A 87 -20.61 -3.57 10.73
CA LEU A 87 -19.57 -2.69 10.14
C LEU A 87 -19.65 -1.28 10.73
N PRO A 88 -18.51 -0.57 10.89
CA PRO A 88 -18.53 0.80 11.35
C PRO A 88 -19.29 1.69 10.34
N PRO A 89 -19.77 2.88 10.77
CA PRO A 89 -20.52 3.75 9.88
C PRO A 89 -19.72 4.10 8.61
N ASP A 90 -20.33 3.92 7.44
CA ASP A 90 -19.64 4.03 6.15
C ASP A 90 -19.37 5.48 5.70
N TYR A 91 -19.86 6.47 6.46
CA TYR A 91 -19.64 7.89 6.22
C TYR A 91 -18.36 8.45 6.83
N LEU A 92 -17.72 7.73 7.76
CA LEU A 92 -16.49 8.20 8.41
C LEU A 92 -15.30 8.15 7.41
N PRO A 93 -14.41 9.16 7.44
CA PRO A 93 -13.28 9.22 6.52
C PRO A 93 -12.14 8.28 6.95
N SER A 94 -11.94 8.07 8.25
CA SER A 94 -10.94 7.14 8.77
C SER A 94 -11.47 6.37 9.98
N TYR A 95 -10.82 5.24 10.25
CA TYR A 95 -11.17 4.33 11.32
C TYR A 95 -9.89 3.80 11.97
N SER A 96 -9.86 3.75 13.29
CA SER A 96 -8.81 3.06 14.03
C SER A 96 -8.99 1.55 13.97
N GLY A 97 -7.88 0.83 13.95
CA GLY A 97 -7.88 -0.62 13.98
C GLY A 97 -6.56 -1.22 14.44
N ASN A 98 -6.54 -2.55 14.45
CA ASN A 98 -5.41 -3.39 14.79
C ASN A 98 -5.06 -4.29 13.61
N TYR A 99 -3.76 -4.46 13.38
CA TYR A 99 -3.20 -5.32 12.35
C TYR A 99 -2.25 -6.35 12.96
N THR A 100 -2.24 -7.57 12.43
CA THR A 100 -1.31 -8.62 12.82
C THR A 100 -0.76 -9.40 11.62
N ASP A 101 0.48 -9.87 11.72
CA ASP A 101 1.10 -10.80 10.77
C ASP A 101 1.06 -12.25 11.25
N ASP A 102 0.99 -12.47 12.56
CA ASP A 102 1.20 -13.75 13.24
C ASP A 102 0.08 -14.14 14.23
N ALA A 103 -1.00 -13.35 14.28
CA ALA A 103 -2.11 -13.43 15.22
C ALA A 103 -1.74 -13.24 16.72
N LYS A 104 -0.46 -12.97 17.03
CA LYS A 104 0.06 -12.81 18.39
C LYS A 104 0.40 -11.36 18.70
N SER A 105 0.96 -10.66 17.73
CA SER A 105 1.36 -9.26 17.84
C SER A 105 0.38 -8.39 17.06
N TRP A 106 -0.30 -7.49 17.77
CA TRP A 106 -1.23 -6.53 17.19
C TRP A 106 -0.62 -5.13 17.24
N ARG A 107 -0.65 -4.42 16.10
CA ARG A 107 -0.20 -3.04 15.97
C ARG A 107 -1.34 -2.14 15.54
N LEU A 108 -1.37 -0.93 16.08
CA LEU A 108 -2.37 0.07 15.73
C LEU A 108 -2.18 0.53 14.28
N VAL A 109 -3.27 0.55 13.54
CA VAL A 109 -3.36 1.00 12.16
C VAL A 109 -4.49 1.99 11.99
N GLU A 110 -4.34 2.87 11.02
CA GLU A 110 -5.41 3.72 10.54
C GLU A 110 -5.90 3.18 9.19
N ILE A 111 -7.22 3.01 9.09
CA ILE A 111 -7.91 2.55 7.88
C ILE A 111 -8.66 3.76 7.33
N SER A 112 -8.26 4.24 6.15
CA SER A 112 -8.74 5.53 5.63
C SER A 112 -9.36 5.40 4.24
N ARG A 113 -10.42 6.18 4.02
CA ARG A 113 -10.97 6.50 2.70
C ARG A 113 -10.22 7.72 2.16
N LEU A 114 -9.84 7.68 0.89
CA LEU A 114 -9.13 8.81 0.26
C LEU A 114 -10.01 10.01 -0.03
N THR A 115 -11.32 9.79 -0.10
CA THR A 115 -12.30 10.86 -0.23
C THR A 115 -13.59 10.37 0.42
N THR A 116 -14.47 11.30 0.78
CA THR A 116 -15.73 10.95 1.43
C THR A 116 -16.56 10.04 0.53
N LYS A 117 -17.41 9.20 1.13
CA LYS A 117 -18.33 8.36 0.37
C LYS A 117 -19.13 9.17 -0.66
N TYR A 118 -19.64 10.34 -0.24
CA TYR A 118 -20.37 11.24 -1.11
C TYR A 118 -19.54 11.70 -2.32
N GLN A 119 -18.30 12.13 -2.12
CA GLN A 119 -17.42 12.56 -3.20
C GLN A 119 -17.08 11.41 -4.16
N HIS A 120 -16.85 10.21 -3.63
CA HIS A 120 -16.69 9.00 -4.44
C HIS A 120 -17.95 8.70 -5.28
N ASP A 121 -19.13 8.73 -4.67
CA ASP A 121 -20.40 8.46 -5.36
C ASP A 121 -20.68 9.51 -6.44
N GLN A 122 -20.33 10.77 -6.20
CA GLN A 122 -20.44 11.85 -7.20
C GLN A 122 -19.45 11.67 -8.36
N ALA A 123 -18.20 11.27 -8.08
CA ALA A 123 -17.23 10.97 -9.11
C ALA A 123 -17.70 9.80 -9.98
N ASP A 124 -18.20 8.72 -9.36
CA ASP A 124 -18.76 7.57 -10.07
C ASP A 124 -19.94 7.97 -10.96
N LYS A 125 -20.88 8.78 -10.45
CA LYS A 125 -22.01 9.30 -11.22
C LYS A 125 -21.56 10.12 -12.43
N ARG A 126 -20.55 10.99 -12.28
CA ARG A 126 -20.00 11.79 -13.39
C ARG A 126 -19.37 10.92 -14.46
N ILE A 127 -18.57 9.92 -14.07
CA ILE A 127 -17.97 8.95 -14.99
C ILE A 127 -19.10 8.26 -15.77
N CYS A 128 -20.11 7.74 -15.07
CA CYS A 128 -21.23 7.05 -15.69
C CYS A 128 -22.08 7.92 -16.64
N ALA A 129 -22.36 9.17 -16.26
CA ALA A 129 -23.19 10.09 -17.04
C ALA A 129 -22.53 10.52 -18.36
N SER A 130 -21.19 10.57 -18.38
CA SER A 130 -20.45 11.04 -19.56
C SER A 130 -20.50 10.09 -20.76
N LEU A 131 -20.77 8.79 -20.55
CA LEU A 131 -20.52 7.75 -21.56
C LEU A 131 -21.55 6.62 -21.60
N SER A 132 -22.52 6.55 -20.68
CA SER A 132 -23.54 5.50 -20.67
C SER A 132 -24.96 6.06 -20.62
N LYS A 133 -25.77 5.73 -21.64
CA LYS A 133 -27.25 5.84 -21.60
C LYS A 133 -27.91 4.59 -20.98
N ALA A 134 -27.12 3.62 -20.50
CA ALA A 134 -27.63 2.34 -20.00
C ALA A 134 -28.09 2.40 -18.53
N LYS A 135 -29.10 1.60 -18.18
CA LYS A 135 -29.67 1.48 -16.83
C LYS A 135 -28.67 0.97 -15.77
N SER A 136 -27.60 0.30 -16.18
CA SER A 136 -26.50 -0.14 -15.31
C SER A 136 -25.17 0.42 -15.82
N CYS A 137 -24.40 1.04 -14.91
CA CYS A 137 -23.08 1.57 -15.22
C CYS A 137 -21.97 0.72 -14.61
N SER A 138 -21.07 0.22 -15.45
CA SER A 138 -19.79 -0.33 -15.02
C SER A 138 -18.70 0.73 -15.19
N ILE A 139 -18.15 1.21 -14.08
CA ILE A 139 -17.08 2.23 -14.07
C ILE A 139 -15.88 1.76 -14.90
N GLU A 140 -15.50 0.49 -14.78
CA GLU A 140 -14.42 -0.07 -15.60
C GLU A 140 -14.72 0.05 -17.08
N HIS A 141 -15.90 -0.41 -17.51
CA HIS A 141 -16.25 -0.42 -18.92
C HIS A 141 -16.27 0.99 -19.51
N VAL A 142 -16.74 1.95 -18.71
CA VAL A 142 -16.75 3.36 -19.08
C VAL A 142 -15.32 3.91 -19.18
N LEU A 143 -14.51 3.73 -18.14
CA LEU A 143 -13.12 4.20 -18.12
C LEU A 143 -12.31 3.58 -19.27
N ARG A 144 -12.53 2.29 -19.56
CA ARG A 144 -11.90 1.57 -20.67
C ARG A 144 -12.14 2.23 -22.01
N LYS A 145 -13.29 2.88 -22.22
CA LYS A 145 -13.64 3.54 -23.48
C LYS A 145 -13.08 4.95 -23.62
N THR A 146 -12.56 5.54 -22.54
CA THR A 146 -12.02 6.91 -22.60
C THR A 146 -10.74 6.96 -23.43
N GLU A 147 -10.57 8.02 -24.21
CA GLU A 147 -9.35 8.22 -25.02
C GLU A 147 -8.09 8.22 -24.13
N ARG A 148 -8.16 8.88 -22.97
CA ARG A 148 -7.09 8.90 -21.98
C ARG A 148 -6.66 7.49 -21.58
N PHE A 149 -7.62 6.63 -21.21
CA PHE A 149 -7.27 5.26 -20.82
C PHE A 149 -6.76 4.43 -22.00
N GLN A 150 -7.28 4.64 -23.21
CA GLN A 150 -6.78 3.97 -24.40
C GLN A 150 -5.32 4.33 -24.71
N LYS A 151 -4.93 5.61 -24.55
CA LYS A 151 -3.52 6.03 -24.62
C LYS A 151 -2.69 5.39 -23.50
N TRP A 152 -3.22 5.42 -22.27
CA TRP A 152 -2.59 4.86 -21.09
C TRP A 152 -2.30 3.35 -21.20
N LEU A 153 -3.23 2.57 -21.77
CA LEU A 153 -3.05 1.13 -21.97
C LEU A 153 -1.90 0.81 -22.95
N LYS A 154 -1.80 1.59 -24.03
CA LYS A 154 -0.80 1.41 -25.10
C LYS A 154 0.57 1.95 -24.70
N ALA A 155 0.63 2.78 -23.65
CA ALA A 155 1.88 3.36 -23.17
C ALA A 155 2.80 2.29 -22.58
N LYS A 156 4.06 2.34 -23.00
CA LYS A 156 5.16 1.53 -22.45
C LYS A 156 5.82 2.19 -21.23
N ARG A 157 5.70 3.50 -21.10
CA ARG A 157 6.29 4.30 -20.01
C ARG A 157 5.28 5.37 -19.60
N LEU A 158 5.30 5.73 -18.32
CA LEU A 158 4.48 6.82 -17.81
C LEU A 158 5.15 8.15 -18.14
N THR A 159 4.51 8.97 -18.96
CA THR A 159 5.05 10.23 -19.48
C THR A 159 4.22 11.44 -19.06
N PRO A 160 4.77 12.67 -19.08
CA PRO A 160 4.06 13.87 -18.65
C PRO A 160 2.73 14.11 -19.37
N ASP A 161 2.64 13.81 -20.67
CA ASP A 161 1.41 13.97 -21.48
C ASP A 161 0.28 13.04 -21.02
N LEU A 162 0.59 11.86 -20.48
CA LEU A 162 -0.40 10.91 -19.99
C LEU A 162 -1.04 11.34 -18.67
N VAL A 163 -0.31 12.08 -17.84
CA VAL A 163 -0.78 12.57 -16.54
C VAL A 163 -1.26 14.02 -16.57
N GLN A 164 -1.09 14.71 -17.70
CA GLN A 164 -1.46 16.10 -17.86
C GLN A 164 -2.97 16.30 -17.60
N GLY A 165 -3.28 17.30 -16.77
CA GLY A 165 -4.65 17.64 -16.39
C GLY A 165 -5.29 16.71 -15.35
N LEU A 166 -4.52 15.82 -14.72
CA LEU A 166 -4.96 15.16 -13.48
C LEU A 166 -4.95 16.16 -12.30
N PRO A 167 -5.90 16.05 -11.35
CA PRO A 167 -6.10 17.09 -10.34
C PRO A 167 -5.07 17.09 -9.20
N SER A 168 -4.28 16.01 -9.07
CA SER A 168 -3.29 15.86 -7.99
C SER A 168 -2.24 16.97 -8.02
N PRO A 169 -1.98 17.68 -6.90
CA PRO A 169 -0.93 18.70 -6.83
C PRO A 169 0.46 18.16 -7.18
N MET A 170 0.75 16.90 -6.86
CA MET A 170 1.99 16.20 -7.21
C MET A 170 2.23 16.14 -8.73
N LEU A 171 1.17 16.17 -9.54
CA LEU A 171 1.23 16.05 -10.99
C LEU A 171 1.09 17.39 -11.72
N ARG A 172 1.19 18.52 -11.02
CA ARG A 172 1.15 19.86 -11.65
C ARG A 172 2.36 20.14 -12.53
N CYS A 173 3.53 19.69 -12.10
CA CYS A 173 4.81 19.79 -12.82
C CYS A 173 5.50 18.43 -12.85
N PRO A 174 4.94 17.43 -13.57
CA PRO A 174 5.41 16.05 -13.49
C PRO A 174 6.72 15.90 -14.26
N SER A 175 7.81 15.67 -13.54
CA SER A 175 9.12 15.34 -14.11
C SER A 175 9.15 13.88 -14.56
N GLN A 176 9.95 13.55 -15.57
CA GLN A 176 10.02 12.16 -16.03
C GLN A 176 10.60 11.25 -14.93
N ARG A 177 11.52 11.78 -14.12
CA ARG A 177 12.13 11.07 -12.99
C ARG A 177 11.12 10.74 -11.88
N LEU A 178 10.18 11.65 -11.61
CA LEU A 178 9.08 11.41 -10.67
C LEU A 178 8.14 10.31 -11.20
N LEU A 179 7.78 10.38 -12.48
CA LEU A 179 6.89 9.39 -13.11
C LEU A 179 7.52 7.99 -13.17
N ASP A 180 8.81 7.90 -13.50
CA ASP A 180 9.56 6.65 -13.44
C ASP A 180 9.58 6.07 -12.03
N ARG A 181 9.74 6.92 -11.00
CA ARG A 181 9.71 6.50 -9.61
C ARG A 181 8.34 5.97 -9.20
N ILE A 182 7.26 6.58 -9.68
CA ILE A 182 5.88 6.08 -9.46
C ILE A 182 5.74 4.66 -9.98
N VAL A 183 6.10 4.40 -11.23
CA VAL A 183 5.99 3.05 -11.83
C VAL A 183 6.89 2.07 -11.10
N ARG A 184 8.14 2.46 -10.81
CA ARG A 184 9.15 1.61 -10.17
C ARG A 184 8.79 1.17 -8.76
N ARG A 185 8.07 2.00 -8.01
CA ARG A 185 7.76 1.78 -6.59
C ARG A 185 6.28 1.50 -6.32
N TYR A 186 5.47 1.29 -7.36
CA TYR A 186 4.06 0.99 -7.18
C TYR A 186 3.88 -0.37 -6.50
N ALA A 187 3.44 -0.36 -5.24
CA ALA A 187 3.43 -1.54 -4.37
C ALA A 187 2.15 -2.40 -4.51
N GLU A 188 1.22 -2.01 -5.38
CA GLU A 188 0.01 -2.78 -5.67
C GLU A 188 0.23 -3.84 -6.75
N VAL A 189 1.48 -4.07 -7.18
CA VAL A 189 1.88 -5.12 -8.12
C VAL A 189 3.00 -5.99 -7.53
N PRO A 190 3.06 -7.29 -7.89
CA PRO A 190 4.07 -8.20 -7.36
C PRO A 190 5.50 -7.89 -7.87
N ASP A 191 5.63 -7.43 -9.12
CA ASP A 191 6.92 -7.26 -9.80
C ASP A 191 7.32 -5.77 -9.93
N ALA A 192 7.50 -5.09 -8.80
CA ALA A 192 7.98 -3.71 -8.78
C ALA A 192 9.49 -3.63 -9.12
N GLY A 193 9.93 -2.52 -9.72
CA GLY A 193 11.35 -2.27 -10.00
C GLY A 193 11.67 -1.73 -11.40
N SER A 194 10.74 -1.87 -12.35
CA SER A 194 10.87 -1.33 -13.70
C SER A 194 10.33 0.10 -13.80
N ILE A 195 10.91 0.91 -14.68
CA ILE A 195 10.35 2.22 -15.09
C ILE A 195 9.32 2.08 -16.22
N TYR A 196 9.27 0.91 -16.86
CA TYR A 196 8.34 0.59 -17.93
C TYR A 196 7.08 -0.07 -17.38
N MET A 197 5.95 0.20 -18.03
CA MET A 197 4.62 -0.26 -17.64
C MET A 197 4.27 -1.66 -18.16
N ASP A 198 5.21 -2.38 -18.79
CA ASP A 198 4.95 -3.69 -19.41
C ASP A 198 4.59 -4.78 -18.39
N HIS A 199 5.09 -4.65 -17.15
CA HIS A 199 4.76 -5.55 -16.03
C HIS A 199 3.39 -5.27 -15.40
N LEU A 200 2.77 -4.12 -15.72
CA LEU A 200 1.46 -3.75 -15.19
C LEU A 200 0.35 -4.37 -16.04
N THR A 201 -0.52 -5.16 -15.43
CA THR A 201 -1.73 -5.63 -16.11
C THR A 201 -2.64 -4.45 -16.46
N ASP A 202 -3.58 -4.63 -17.39
CA ASP A 202 -4.63 -3.65 -17.69
C ASP A 202 -5.35 -3.14 -16.43
N ARG A 203 -5.58 -4.04 -15.46
CA ARG A 203 -6.20 -3.70 -14.18
C ARG A 203 -5.29 -2.82 -13.33
N ASP A 204 -3.99 -3.09 -13.31
CA ASP A 204 -3.03 -2.32 -12.53
C ASP A 204 -2.83 -0.93 -13.13
N LYS A 205 -2.76 -0.85 -14.47
CA LYS A 205 -2.77 0.43 -15.19
C LYS A 205 -4.02 1.24 -14.87
N LEU A 206 -5.20 0.61 -14.81
CA LEU A 206 -6.46 1.28 -14.46
C LEU A 206 -6.49 1.75 -13.00
N ARG A 207 -6.02 0.93 -12.05
CA ARG A 207 -5.92 1.30 -10.62
C ARG A 207 -4.95 2.46 -10.41
N LEU A 208 -3.80 2.43 -11.09
CA LEU A 208 -2.81 3.51 -11.01
C LEU A 208 -3.42 4.82 -11.54
N LEU A 209 -4.03 4.80 -12.72
CA LEU A 209 -4.70 5.98 -13.28
C LEU A 209 -5.81 6.48 -12.35
N TYR A 210 -6.64 5.58 -11.83
CA TYR A 210 -7.72 5.92 -10.90
C TYR A 210 -7.17 6.60 -9.64
N THR A 211 -6.13 6.04 -9.03
CA THR A 211 -5.51 6.57 -7.81
C THR A 211 -4.94 7.97 -8.06
N LEU A 212 -4.16 8.14 -9.13
CA LEU A 212 -3.60 9.44 -9.53
C LEU A 212 -4.68 10.48 -9.87
N SER A 213 -5.84 10.03 -10.35
CA SER A 213 -6.98 10.91 -10.68
C SER A 213 -7.80 11.32 -9.48
N VAL A 214 -7.88 10.49 -8.44
CA VAL A 214 -8.76 10.72 -7.29
C VAL A 214 -8.00 11.32 -6.12
N ASN A 215 -6.89 10.71 -5.71
CA ASN A 215 -6.07 11.18 -4.60
C ASN A 215 -4.72 10.46 -4.63
N ALA A 216 -3.63 11.21 -4.78
CA ALA A 216 -2.28 10.66 -4.88
C ALA A 216 -1.62 10.33 -3.53
N HIS A 217 -2.29 10.55 -2.41
CA HIS A 217 -1.76 10.24 -1.08
C HIS A 217 -1.15 8.82 -0.97
N PRO A 218 -1.82 7.73 -1.39
CA PRO A 218 -1.22 6.39 -1.33
C PRO A 218 0.04 6.24 -2.18
N ILE A 219 0.08 6.92 -3.33
CA ILE A 219 1.24 6.88 -4.23
C ILE A 219 2.43 7.55 -3.55
N LEU A 220 2.23 8.69 -2.90
CA LEU A 220 3.28 9.37 -2.14
C LEU A 220 3.88 8.48 -1.05
N LEU A 221 3.04 7.80 -0.26
CA LEU A 221 3.51 6.91 0.80
C LEU A 221 4.31 5.70 0.24
N GLN A 222 3.98 5.22 -0.95
CA GLN A 222 4.67 4.10 -1.59
C GLN A 222 6.02 4.51 -2.19
N ILE A 223 6.04 5.65 -2.89
CA ILE A 223 7.23 6.10 -3.63
C ILE A 223 8.22 6.83 -2.71
N PHE A 224 7.79 7.34 -1.56
CA PHE A 224 8.62 7.96 -0.52
C PHE A 224 8.37 7.26 0.82
N PRO A 225 8.88 6.03 1.00
CA PRO A 225 8.53 5.22 2.15
C PRO A 225 9.24 5.70 3.43
N GLU A 226 8.58 5.51 4.57
CA GLU A 226 9.13 5.75 5.91
C GLU A 226 10.47 5.06 6.15
N ALA A 227 10.62 3.82 5.66
CA ALA A 227 11.86 3.05 5.77
C ALA A 227 13.07 3.70 5.06
N GLU A 228 12.86 4.68 4.18
CA GLU A 228 13.91 5.50 3.55
C GLU A 228 14.09 6.86 4.24
N GLY A 229 13.52 7.05 5.44
CA GLY A 229 13.62 8.28 6.23
C GLY A 229 12.61 9.37 5.87
N TRP A 230 11.62 9.08 5.01
CA TRP A 230 10.60 10.07 4.66
C TRP A 230 9.58 10.25 5.79
N PRO A 231 9.10 11.48 6.06
CA PRO A 231 8.22 11.80 7.18
C PRO A 231 6.77 11.44 6.88
N PHE A 232 6.51 10.21 6.45
CA PHE A 232 5.18 9.68 6.19
C PHE A 232 4.88 8.45 7.06
N PRO A 233 3.61 8.15 7.38
CA PRO A 233 3.23 6.89 7.98
C PRO A 233 3.54 5.71 7.04
N LYS A 234 3.95 4.58 7.63
CA LYS A 234 4.16 3.34 6.87
C LYS A 234 2.87 2.92 6.16
N TYR A 235 2.91 2.85 4.83
CA TYR A 235 1.86 2.25 4.01
C TYR A 235 1.91 0.72 4.14
N LEU A 236 0.80 0.11 4.55
CA LEU A 236 0.69 -1.34 4.71
C LEU A 236 0.02 -2.00 3.50
N GLY A 237 -0.81 -1.25 2.77
CA GLY A 237 -1.48 -1.71 1.57
C GLY A 237 -2.86 -1.10 1.41
N SER A 238 -3.58 -1.56 0.40
CA SER A 238 -4.94 -1.12 0.12
C SER A 238 -5.88 -2.29 -0.14
N CYS A 239 -7.16 -2.04 0.10
CA CYS A 239 -8.22 -2.95 -0.29
C CYS A 239 -9.44 -2.19 -0.77
N GLY A 240 -9.72 -2.30 -2.06
CA GLY A 240 -10.74 -1.49 -2.69
C GLY A 240 -10.40 -0.01 -2.61
N ARG A 241 -11.32 0.78 -2.06
CA ARG A 241 -11.19 2.23 -1.88
C ARG A 241 -10.69 2.64 -0.49
N LEU A 242 -10.17 1.68 0.27
CA LEU A 242 -9.54 1.90 1.56
C LEU A 242 -8.03 1.67 1.47
N ILE A 243 -7.28 2.48 2.20
CA ILE A 243 -5.87 2.25 2.50
C ILE A 243 -5.69 1.91 3.97
N VAL A 244 -4.58 1.23 4.27
CA VAL A 244 -4.16 0.91 5.63
C VAL A 244 -2.76 1.47 5.85
N THR A 245 -2.61 2.28 6.88
CA THR A 245 -1.34 2.89 7.29
C THR A 245 -1.07 2.65 8.76
N ALA A 246 0.17 2.88 9.21
CA ALA A 246 0.45 2.98 10.64
C ALA A 246 -0.40 4.11 11.27
N SER A 247 -0.90 3.87 12.47
CA SER A 247 -1.80 4.81 13.15
C SER A 247 -1.05 6.02 13.72
N THR A 248 -1.65 7.21 13.61
CA THR A 248 -1.16 8.45 14.20
C THR A 248 -2.32 9.21 14.84
N ARG A 249 -2.00 10.09 15.80
CA ARG A 249 -2.98 11.02 16.39
C ARG A 249 -2.88 12.38 15.70
N PRO A 250 -3.97 13.01 15.25
CA PRO A 250 -3.91 14.29 14.57
C PRO A 250 -3.33 15.39 15.45
N LEU A 251 -2.57 16.31 14.85
CA LEU A 251 -1.91 17.42 15.56
C LEU A 251 -2.87 18.25 16.41
N LYS A 252 -4.14 18.36 15.99
CA LYS A 252 -5.20 19.05 16.74
C LYS A 252 -5.33 18.58 18.19
N GLU A 253 -5.10 17.30 18.47
CA GLU A 253 -5.21 16.75 19.84
C GLU A 253 -4.13 17.28 20.79
N PHE A 254 -3.08 17.92 20.26
CA PHE A 254 -1.94 18.43 21.01
C PHE A 254 -1.96 19.96 21.18
N TYR A 255 -3.02 20.64 20.72
CA TYR A 255 -3.12 22.11 20.84
C TYR A 255 -3.16 22.62 22.29
N SER A 256 -3.62 21.78 23.22
CA SER A 256 -3.65 22.08 24.65
C SER A 256 -2.55 21.34 25.44
N SER A 257 -1.50 20.87 24.76
CA SER A 257 -0.36 20.23 25.42
C SER A 257 0.49 21.22 26.22
N LEU A 258 1.34 20.69 27.10
CA LEU A 258 2.30 21.48 27.88
C LEU A 258 3.24 22.26 26.94
N PRO A 259 3.74 23.45 27.36
CA PRO A 259 4.62 24.28 26.53
C PRO A 259 5.85 23.53 25.97
N GLU A 260 6.41 22.61 26.74
CA GLU A 260 7.58 21.81 26.34
C GLU A 260 7.24 20.88 25.18
N VAL A 261 6.07 20.24 25.21
CA VAL A 261 5.57 19.38 24.13
C VAL A 261 5.26 20.23 22.89
N ALA A 262 4.65 21.40 23.07
CA ALA A 262 4.36 22.30 21.97
C ALA A 262 5.64 22.80 21.28
N ALA A 263 6.67 23.16 22.06
CA ALA A 263 7.97 23.58 21.56
C ALA A 263 8.69 22.47 20.78
N ASP A 264 8.65 21.23 21.30
CA ASP A 264 9.21 20.06 20.63
C ASP A 264 8.51 19.78 19.29
N LEU A 265 7.17 19.74 19.27
CA LEU A 265 6.40 19.53 18.03
C LEU A 265 6.64 20.66 17.00
N ALA A 266 6.79 21.92 17.45
CA ALA A 266 7.11 23.03 16.57
C ALA A 266 8.51 22.86 15.93
N LEU A 267 9.50 22.41 16.70
CA LEU A 267 10.83 22.10 16.19
C LEU A 267 10.83 20.95 15.18
N GLN A 268 10.08 19.87 15.48
CA GLN A 268 9.91 18.75 14.55
C GLN A 268 9.23 19.20 13.24
N LEU A 269 8.21 20.06 13.32
CA LEU A 269 7.52 20.60 12.14
C LEU A 269 8.47 21.39 11.23
N LEU A 270 9.29 22.28 11.81
CA LEU A 270 10.32 23.02 11.06
C LEU A 270 11.34 22.08 10.41
N SER A 271 11.73 21.02 11.13
CA SER A 271 12.67 20.01 10.63
C SER A 271 12.09 19.25 9.44
N ILE A 272 10.81 18.87 9.50
CA ILE A 272 10.10 18.23 8.39
C ILE A 272 10.03 19.18 7.19
N VAL A 273 9.59 20.42 7.39
CA VAL A 273 9.50 21.39 6.28
C VAL A 273 10.86 21.60 5.61
N ASN A 274 11.94 21.65 6.40
CA ASN A 274 13.29 21.73 5.86
C ASN A 274 13.68 20.47 5.06
N ALA A 275 13.44 19.26 5.57
CA ALA A 275 13.73 18.00 4.86
C ALA A 275 12.92 17.85 3.56
N MET A 276 11.66 18.29 3.59
CA MET A 276 10.78 18.31 2.41
C MET A 276 11.27 19.30 1.33
N ARG A 277 12.00 20.35 1.71
CA ARG A 277 12.65 21.28 0.77
C ARG A 277 14.03 20.80 0.32
N ASN A 278 14.80 20.25 1.25
CA ASN A 278 16.20 19.89 1.13
C ASN A 278 16.37 18.40 1.44
N ASN A 279 16.35 17.59 0.39
CA ASN A 279 16.55 16.14 0.45
C ASN A 279 17.53 15.70 -0.64
N ASP A 280 18.16 14.55 -0.40
CA ASP A 280 19.18 13.95 -1.27
C ASP A 280 18.63 13.57 -2.66
N MET A 281 17.31 13.43 -2.76
CA MET A 281 16.64 13.13 -4.01
C MET A 281 16.38 14.38 -4.87
N ASN A 282 16.77 15.58 -4.45
CA ASN A 282 16.55 16.83 -5.18
C ASN A 282 15.08 17.09 -5.58
N TYR A 283 14.13 16.60 -4.80
CA TYR A 283 12.73 17.01 -4.92
C TYR A 283 12.45 18.18 -4.00
N PHE A 284 11.57 19.08 -4.41
CA PHE A 284 11.01 20.13 -3.57
C PHE A 284 9.53 19.85 -3.37
N PHE A 285 9.13 19.59 -2.14
CA PHE A 285 7.75 19.36 -1.80
C PHE A 285 7.12 20.64 -1.24
N TYR A 286 5.87 20.88 -1.61
CA TYR A 286 5.11 22.03 -1.14
C TYR A 286 3.67 21.63 -0.83
N PHE A 287 3.09 22.24 0.19
CA PHE A 287 1.68 22.06 0.52
C PHE A 287 0.85 23.09 -0.24
N VAL A 288 -0.20 22.66 -0.95
CA VAL A 288 -1.22 23.60 -1.45
C VAL A 288 -2.25 23.97 -0.39
N HIS A 289 -2.38 23.15 0.65
CA HIS A 289 -3.24 23.42 1.80
C HIS A 289 -2.70 22.65 3.01
N VAL A 290 -2.78 23.28 4.19
CA VAL A 290 -2.44 22.69 5.48
C VAL A 290 -3.60 22.92 6.44
N ASP A 291 -4.05 21.85 7.08
CA ASP A 291 -5.09 21.86 8.09
C ASP A 291 -4.70 21.01 9.31
N ALA A 292 -5.62 20.94 10.28
CA ALA A 292 -5.40 20.24 11.54
C ALA A 292 -5.27 18.69 11.39
N GLY A 293 -5.60 18.14 10.22
CA GLY A 293 -5.46 16.72 9.88
C GLY A 293 -4.21 16.40 9.06
N THR A 294 -3.50 17.41 8.55
CA THR A 294 -2.30 17.27 7.71
C THR A 294 -1.15 16.59 8.44
N PHE A 295 -0.93 16.93 9.70
CA PHE A 295 0.13 16.37 10.53
C PHE A 295 -0.44 15.43 11.60
N GLY A 296 0.33 14.40 11.92
CA GLY A 296 0.01 13.43 12.97
C GLY A 296 1.23 13.10 13.82
N ILE A 297 0.98 12.63 15.03
CA ILE A 297 1.99 12.25 16.01
C ILE A 297 1.85 10.76 16.32
N PHE A 298 2.95 10.01 16.26
CA PHE A 298 2.99 8.62 16.71
C PHE A 298 3.04 8.53 18.25
N ASN A 299 2.79 7.33 18.78
CA ASN A 299 2.83 7.11 20.23
C ASN A 299 4.21 7.36 20.87
N ASN A 300 5.28 7.36 20.08
CA ASN A 300 6.64 7.70 20.52
C ASN A 300 6.93 9.22 20.49
N GLY A 301 5.95 10.07 20.17
CA GLY A 301 6.09 11.52 20.16
C GLY A 301 6.61 12.11 18.85
N LEU A 302 6.92 11.29 17.84
CA LEU A 302 7.42 11.78 16.56
C LEU A 302 6.29 12.30 15.66
N LEU A 303 6.49 13.48 15.08
CA LEU A 303 5.59 14.16 14.15
C LEU A 303 5.85 13.74 12.71
N PHE A 304 4.77 13.51 11.94
CA PHE A 304 4.80 13.06 10.55
C PHE A 304 3.71 13.77 9.71
N ILE A 305 3.85 13.72 8.39
CA ILE A 305 2.83 14.16 7.44
C ILE A 305 1.81 13.03 7.29
N ARG A 306 0.69 13.17 7.99
CA ARG A 306 -0.41 12.20 8.01
C ARG A 306 -1.22 12.22 6.71
N ASP A 307 -1.55 13.41 6.22
CA ASP A 307 -2.25 13.58 4.95
C ASP A 307 -1.32 14.22 3.91
N ALA A 308 -1.04 13.47 2.85
CA ALA A 308 -0.18 13.88 1.74
C ALA A 308 -0.98 14.27 0.49
N SER A 309 -2.32 14.27 0.55
CA SER A 309 -3.18 14.54 -0.60
C SER A 309 -3.02 15.94 -1.18
N THR A 310 -2.54 16.89 -0.36
CA THR A 310 -2.30 18.29 -0.71
C THR A 310 -0.82 18.57 -1.03
N LEU A 311 0.04 17.56 -1.11
CA LEU A 311 1.44 17.75 -1.46
C LEU A 311 1.64 17.84 -2.98
N GLY A 312 2.29 18.91 -3.40
CA GLY A 312 2.90 19.04 -4.71
C GLY A 312 4.40 18.71 -4.66
N ILE A 313 4.96 18.34 -5.81
CA ILE A 313 6.37 18.02 -5.98
C ILE A 313 6.91 18.79 -7.19
N ILE A 314 8.10 19.36 -7.02
CA ILE A 314 8.91 19.92 -8.09
C ILE A 314 10.23 19.15 -8.11
N ASP A 315 10.63 18.69 -9.29
CA ASP A 315 11.95 18.10 -9.48
C ASP A 315 12.98 19.20 -9.74
N LYS A 316 13.90 19.42 -8.79
CA LYS A 316 14.93 20.45 -8.92
C LYS A 316 16.03 20.05 -9.91
N GLN A 317 16.22 18.75 -10.16
CA GLN A 317 17.29 18.25 -11.03
C GLN A 317 16.94 18.44 -12.51
N GLU A 318 15.69 18.18 -12.89
CA GLU A 318 15.23 18.38 -14.28
C GLU A 318 15.12 19.88 -14.62
N GLY A 319 14.84 20.74 -13.63
CA GLY A 319 14.80 22.20 -13.79
C GLY A 319 16.15 22.83 -14.14
N THR A 320 17.26 22.28 -13.65
CA THR A 320 18.62 22.80 -13.91
C THR A 320 19.16 22.44 -15.30
N GLN A 321 18.50 21.55 -16.04
CA GLN A 321 18.98 21.06 -17.32
C GLN A 321 18.67 22.01 -18.50
N TYR A 322 17.90 23.08 -18.25
CA TYR A 322 17.55 24.11 -19.23
C TYR A 322 18.21 25.48 -18.97
N ASP A 323 19.08 25.58 -17.94
CA ASP A 323 19.80 26.82 -17.56
C ASP A 323 21.31 26.77 -17.90
N LEU A 324 21.72 26.01 -18.94
CA LEU A 324 23.09 26.00 -19.48
C LEU A 324 23.13 26.28 -20.98
#